data_AF-A0A9N8JNB0-F1
#
_entry.id   AF-A0A9N8JNB0-F1
#
_cell.length_a   1.000
_cell.length_b   1.000
_cell.length_c   1.000
_cell.angle_alpha   90.00
_cell.angle_beta   90.00
_cell.angle_gamma   90.00
#
_symmetry.space_group_name_H-M   'P 1'
#
loop_
_entity.id
_entity.type
_entity.pdbx_description
1 polymer ?
#
loop_
_entity_poly.entity_id
_entity_poly.type
_entity_poly.pdbx_seq_one_letter_code
_entity_poly.pdbx_strand_id
1 'polypeptide(L)' 'MAHNSYGLAGTEVSSKPLRFDGQTVVVTGAGGGLGKAYALFFASRGANVVVNDLGGSFKGEGKSSKG' A
#
# COMPACT_ATOMS: atom_id res chain seq x y z
N MET A 1 4.44 -18.36 -25.88
CA MET A 1 4.29 -18.41 -24.42
C MET A 1 2.89 -17.91 -24.09
N ALA A 2 2.09 -18.77 -23.46
CA ALA A 2 0.62 -18.74 -23.51
C ALA A 2 0.01 -17.47 -22.89
N HIS A 3 -0.79 -16.77 -23.68
CA HIS A 3 -1.83 -15.84 -23.25
C HIS A 3 -2.99 -16.63 -22.64
N ASN A 4 -2.88 -17.03 -21.38
CA ASN A 4 -3.95 -17.75 -20.73
C ASN A 4 -5.06 -16.80 -20.28
N SER A 5 -6.02 -16.50 -21.17
CA SER A 5 -7.24 -15.77 -20.86
C SER A 5 -8.30 -16.70 -20.27
N TYR A 6 -8.40 -16.76 -18.94
CA TYR A 6 -9.58 -17.32 -18.28
C TYR A 6 -10.70 -16.27 -18.30
N GLY A 7 -11.57 -16.37 -19.31
CA GLY A 7 -12.81 -15.59 -19.37
C GLY A 7 -13.82 -16.12 -18.35
N LEU A 8 -13.86 -15.50 -17.17
CA LEU A 8 -15.00 -15.62 -16.25
C LEU A 8 -15.96 -14.48 -16.59
N ALA A 9 -17.11 -14.83 -17.17
CA ALA A 9 -18.16 -13.88 -17.48
C ALA A 9 -18.59 -13.15 -16.20
N GLY A 10 -18.33 -11.85 -16.11
CA GLY A 10 -18.91 -10.98 -15.08
C GLY A 10 -18.00 -9.94 -14.44
N THR A 11 -16.67 -9.96 -14.64
CA THR A 11 -15.78 -8.94 -14.07
C THR A 11 -14.97 -8.27 -15.16
N GLU A 12 -15.44 -7.12 -15.63
CA GLU A 12 -14.57 -6.19 -16.36
C GLU A 12 -13.49 -5.72 -15.37
N VAL A 13 -12.30 -6.32 -15.48
CA VAL A 13 -11.13 -5.82 -14.76
C VAL A 13 -10.80 -4.47 -15.36
N SER A 14 -11.22 -3.41 -14.68
CA SER A 14 -10.90 -2.04 -15.07
C SER A 14 -9.39 -1.91 -15.24
N SER A 15 -8.95 -1.72 -16.48
CA SER A 15 -7.54 -1.51 -16.85
C SER A 15 -7.01 -0.14 -16.40
N LYS A 16 -7.87 0.69 -15.79
CA LYS A 16 -7.48 2.00 -15.28
C LYS A 16 -6.62 1.84 -14.02
N PRO A 17 -5.50 2.57 -13.92
CA PRO A 17 -4.71 2.61 -12.69
C PRO A 17 -5.58 3.06 -11.50
N LEU A 18 -5.46 2.40 -10.35
CA LEU A 18 -6.17 2.84 -9.14
C LEU A 18 -5.67 4.24 -8.74
N ARG A 19 -6.60 5.12 -8.40
CA ARG A 19 -6.38 6.51 -7.99
C ARG A 19 -6.92 6.74 -6.57
N PHE A 20 -6.26 7.63 -5.84
CA PHE A 20 -6.63 8.00 -4.46
C PHE A 20 -6.70 9.52 -4.26
N ASP A 21 -6.94 10.26 -5.35
CA ASP A 21 -7.06 11.71 -5.33
C ASP A 21 -8.13 12.16 -4.30
N GLY A 22 -7.79 13.16 -3.48
CA GLY A 22 -8.67 13.69 -2.43
C GLY A 22 -8.81 12.82 -1.18
N GLN A 23 -8.21 11.62 -1.16
CA GLN A 23 -8.21 10.77 0.03
C GLN A 23 -6.99 11.03 0.91
N THR A 24 -7.18 10.90 2.22
CA THR A 24 -6.09 10.95 3.20
C THR A 24 -5.80 9.54 3.71
N VAL A 25 -4.53 9.12 3.61
CA VAL A 25 -4.06 7.81 4.05
C VAL A 25 -3.07 7.98 5.20
N VAL A 26 -3.31 7.27 6.31
CA VAL A 26 -2.38 7.22 7.44
C VAL A 26 -1.57 5.93 7.36
N VAL A 27 -0.25 6.04 7.34
CA VAL A 27 0.66 4.89 7.31
C VAL A 27 1.52 4.89 8.57
N THR A 28 1.43 3.81 9.35
CA THR A 28 2.31 3.55 10.49
C THR A 28 3.49 2.67 10.06
N GLY A 29 4.66 2.85 10.69
CA GLY A 29 5.85 2.06 10.34
C GLY A 29 6.43 2.40 8.95
N ALA A 30 6.28 3.64 8.50
CA ALA A 30 6.70 4.09 7.17
C ALA A 30 8.22 4.35 7.02
N GLY A 31 9.01 4.16 8.09
CA GLY A 31 10.45 4.38 8.11
C GLY A 31 11.24 3.39 7.24
N GLY A 32 10.65 2.24 6.88
CA GLY A 32 11.28 1.24 6.01
C GLY A 32 10.32 0.16 5.52
N GLY A 33 10.87 -0.80 4.77
CA GLY A 33 10.14 -2.00 4.32
C GLY A 33 8.81 -1.71 3.61
N LEU A 34 7.78 -2.49 3.96
CA LEU A 34 6.46 -2.38 3.35
C LEU A 34 5.75 -1.07 3.70
N GLY A 35 5.92 -0.53 4.90
CA GLY A 35 5.31 0.75 5.28
C GLY A 35 5.79 1.88 4.37
N LYS A 36 7.09 1.95 4.10
CA LYS A 36 7.66 2.91 3.13
C LYS A 36 7.12 2.67 1.71
N ALA A 37 7.07 1.41 1.28
CA ALA A 37 6.56 1.07 -0.05
C ALA A 37 5.09 1.49 -0.23
N TYR A 38 4.25 1.26 0.78
CA TYR A 38 2.84 1.65 0.75
C TYR A 38 2.64 3.16 0.82
N ALA A 39 3.39 3.88 1.66
CA ALA A 39 3.34 5.34 1.69
C ALA A 39 3.63 5.94 0.31
N LEU A 40 4.68 5.44 -0.36
CA LEU A 40 5.04 5.90 -1.71
C LEU A 40 4.00 5.48 -2.76
N PHE A 41 3.47 4.26 -2.67
CA PHE A 41 2.44 3.78 -3.58
C PHE A 41 1.19 4.67 -3.55
N PHE A 42 0.66 4.99 -2.37
CA PHE A 42 -0.52 5.85 -2.24
C PHE A 42 -0.24 7.29 -2.67
N ALA A 43 0.91 7.85 -2.27
CA ALA A 43 1.31 9.20 -2.67
C ALA A 43 1.44 9.33 -4.19
N SER A 44 2.06 8.34 -4.86
CA SER A 44 2.22 8.34 -6.32
C SER A 44 0.89 8.30 -7.09
N ARG A 45 -0.20 7.94 -6.41
CA ARG A 45 -1.55 7.80 -6.97
C ARG A 45 -2.52 8.88 -6.46
N GLY A 46 -1.99 9.94 -5.85
CA GLY A 46 -2.73 11.17 -5.55
C GLY A 46 -3.26 11.30 -4.13
N ALA A 47 -2.97 10.35 -3.24
CA ALA A 47 -3.39 10.47 -1.84
C ALA A 47 -2.58 11.54 -1.09
N ASN A 48 -3.24 12.22 -0.14
CA ASN A 48 -2.54 12.93 0.94
C ASN A 48 -2.06 11.88 1.95
N VAL A 49 -0.75 11.70 2.10
CA VAL A 49 -0.21 10.65 2.98
C VAL A 49 0.35 11.26 4.26
N VAL A 50 -0.18 10.83 5.40
CA VAL A 50 0.36 11.12 6.72
C VAL A 50 1.13 9.91 7.20
N VAL A 51 2.41 10.12 7.51
CA VAL A 51 3.28 9.06 8.03
C VAL A 51 3.54 9.28 9.50
N ASN A 52 3.43 8.22 10.29
CA ASN A 52 3.88 8.20 11.68
C ASN A 52 4.78 6.99 11.91
N ASP A 53 6.05 7.25 12.19
CA ASP A 53 7.02 6.23 12.53
C ASP A 53 7.66 6.56 13.89
N LEU A 54 7.76 5.56 14.76
CA LEU A 54 8.34 5.71 16.11
C LEU A 54 9.86 5.44 16.14
N GLY A 55 10.51 5.31 14.97
CA GLY A 55 11.95 5.05 14.84
C GLY A 55 12.34 3.59 15.07
N GLY A 56 11.47 2.64 14.71
CA GLY A 56 11.74 1.21 14.86
C GLY A 56 12.74 0.68 13.82
N SER A 57 13.49 -0.38 14.15
CA SER A 57 14.36 -1.03 13.18
C SER A 57 13.53 -1.56 11.99
N PHE A 58 14.02 -1.38 10.76
CA PHE A 58 13.35 -1.86 9.53
C PHE A 58 13.20 -3.39 9.45
N LYS A 59 13.74 -4.11 10.44
CA LYS A 59 13.73 -5.57 10.56
C LYS A 59 12.37 -6.14 10.97
N GLY A 60 11.39 -5.28 11.29
CA GLY A 60 10.04 -5.72 11.64
C GLY A 60 9.95 -6.32 13.05
N GLU A 61 10.89 -5.99 13.94
CA GLU A 61 10.81 -6.29 15.37
C GLU A 61 9.77 -5.34 16.00
N GLY A 62 8.50 -5.54 15.63
CA GLY A 62 7.39 -4.83 16.26
C GLY A 62 7.36 -5.19 17.75
N LYS A 63 7.36 -4.19 18.62
CA LYS A 63 7.03 -4.38 20.05
C LYS A 63 5.57 -4.82 20.13
N SER A 64 5.31 -6.11 19.96
CA SER A 64 4.00 -6.67 20.29
C SER A 64 3.88 -6.59 21.80
N SER A 65 3.03 -5.69 22.30
CA SER A 65 2.65 -5.70 23.71
C SER A 65 1.96 -7.03 23.98
N LYS A 66 2.63 -7.93 24.70
CA LYS A 66 1.98 -9.09 25.29
C LYS A 66 1.05 -8.55 26.40
N GLY A 67 -0.24 -8.80 26.24
CA GLY A 67 -1.19 -8.80 27.35
C GLY A 67 -1.04 -10.05 28.19
#